data_AF-A0A1Y5ENC0-F1
#
_entry.id   AF-A0A1Y5ENC0-F1
#
_cell.length_a   1.000
_cell.length_b   1.000
_cell.length_c   1.000
_cell.angle_alpha   90.00
_cell.angle_beta   90.00
_cell.angle_gamma   90.00
#
_symmetry.space_group_name_H-M   'P 1'
#
loop_
_entity.id
_entity.type
_entity.pdbx_description
1 polymer ?
#
loop_
_entity_poly.entity_id
_entity_poly.type
_entity_poly.pdbx_seq_one_letter_code
_entity_poly.pdbx_strand_id
1 'polypeptide(L)'
;MRRLKDVDLEVLSKLLQHMECTGFEFEPEHLICKYDDYHASNGLIDAGEYALYAYFLLEEWSNRVYEEGKPFFGDQHEIRIASFLLHDDLLPEAARKAFALLMLETMYDATERKVKFNPLFIEPPPRGRVRDSLKQYARYSEVGALRVAGQTLKKASELVAEKHNVSPETIRREYNRLKKEFLDQSRG
;
A
#
# COMPACT_ATOMS: atom_id res chain seq x y z
N MET A 1 -8.92 -24.83 0.80
CA MET A 1 -7.77 -24.77 1.72
C MET A 1 -7.31 -26.19 1.92
N ARG A 2 -6.21 -26.61 1.30
CA ARG A 2 -5.45 -27.73 1.86
C ARG A 2 -4.98 -27.21 3.21
N ARG A 3 -5.53 -27.75 4.29
CA ARG A 3 -5.08 -27.37 5.63
C ARG A 3 -3.68 -27.93 5.78
N LEU A 4 -2.88 -27.36 6.67
CA LEU A 4 -1.57 -27.96 7.02
C LEU A 4 -1.73 -29.43 7.48
N LYS A 5 -2.93 -29.78 7.99
CA LYS A 5 -3.36 -31.15 8.35
C LYS A 5 -3.50 -32.11 7.16
N ASP A 6 -3.60 -31.59 5.95
CA ASP A 6 -3.68 -32.37 4.71
C ASP A 6 -2.28 -32.62 4.11
N VAL A 7 -1.23 -32.02 4.69
CA VAL A 7 0.18 -32.25 4.34
C VAL A 7 0.69 -33.43 5.14
N ASP A 8 1.42 -34.33 4.47
CA ASP A 8 2.04 -35.50 5.08
C ASP A 8 2.94 -35.09 6.26
N LEU A 9 2.72 -35.71 7.44
CA LEU A 9 3.51 -35.45 8.65
C LEU A 9 5.00 -35.70 8.43
N GLU A 10 5.36 -36.62 7.53
CA GLU A 10 6.75 -36.87 7.18
C GLU A 10 7.38 -35.69 6.41
N VAL A 11 6.58 -35.03 5.56
CA VAL A 11 6.99 -33.84 4.82
C VAL A 11 7.15 -32.65 5.76
N LEU A 12 6.21 -32.46 6.69
CA LEU A 12 6.30 -31.40 7.71
C LEU A 12 7.52 -31.57 8.62
N SER A 13 7.80 -32.80 9.04
CA SER A 13 8.99 -33.11 9.86
C SER A 13 10.29 -32.79 9.12
N LYS A 14 10.40 -33.17 7.83
CA LYS A 14 11.55 -32.85 6.99
C LYS A 14 11.72 -31.34 6.77
N LEU A 15 10.61 -30.60 6.61
CA LEU A 15 10.64 -29.15 6.47
C LEU A 15 11.14 -28.47 7.74
N LEU A 16 10.62 -28.85 8.92
CA LEU A 16 11.07 -28.29 10.19
C LEU A 16 12.56 -28.57 10.42
N GLN A 17 13.02 -29.80 10.16
CA GLN A 17 14.44 -30.13 10.20
C GLN A 17 15.26 -29.31 9.20
N HIS A 18 14.73 -29.06 8.01
CA HIS A 18 15.40 -28.26 7.00
C HIS A 18 15.50 -26.77 7.41
N MET A 19 14.46 -26.20 8.01
CA MET A 19 14.48 -24.85 8.59
C MET A 19 15.53 -24.77 9.70
N GLU A 20 15.57 -25.74 10.61
CA GLU A 20 16.58 -25.83 11.67
C GLU A 20 18.01 -25.93 11.10
N CYS A 21 18.21 -26.67 10.01
CA CYS A 21 19.52 -26.84 9.39
C CYS A 21 19.99 -25.61 8.59
N THR A 22 19.06 -24.92 7.92
CA THR A 22 19.37 -23.74 7.10
C THR A 22 19.41 -22.45 7.91
N GLY A 23 18.77 -22.44 9.09
CA GLY A 23 18.54 -21.23 9.87
C GLY A 23 17.60 -20.25 9.18
N PHE A 24 16.84 -20.69 8.17
CA PHE A 24 15.89 -19.82 7.50
C PHE A 24 14.67 -19.61 8.38
N GLU A 25 14.46 -18.35 8.77
CA GLU A 25 13.27 -17.90 9.48
C GLU A 25 12.72 -16.65 8.79
N PHE A 26 11.39 -16.51 8.77
CA PHE A 26 10.80 -15.25 8.34
C PHE A 26 10.94 -14.23 9.47
N GLU A 27 11.57 -13.10 9.16
CA GLU A 27 11.60 -11.95 10.06
C GLU A 27 10.17 -11.46 10.39
N PRO A 28 9.91 -11.00 11.63
CA PRO A 28 8.60 -10.49 12.05
C PRO A 28 8.06 -9.34 11.17
N GLU A 29 8.95 -8.60 10.51
CA GLU A 29 8.59 -7.49 9.64
C GLU A 29 8.01 -7.95 8.31
N HIS A 30 8.26 -9.19 7.89
CA HIS A 30 7.73 -9.75 6.66
C HIS A 30 6.19 -9.75 6.69
N LEU A 31 5.61 -9.44 5.53
CA LEU A 31 4.17 -9.29 5.37
C LEU A 31 3.42 -10.59 5.66
N ILE A 32 4.06 -11.74 5.36
CA ILE A 32 3.51 -13.06 5.69
C ILE A 32 3.33 -13.26 7.20
N CYS A 33 4.30 -12.84 8.02
CA CYS A 33 4.25 -12.93 9.48
C CYS A 33 3.15 -12.03 10.05
N LYS A 34 3.07 -10.78 9.57
CA LYS A 34 2.01 -9.84 9.95
C LYS A 34 0.62 -10.36 9.61
N TYR A 35 0.49 -11.00 8.45
CA TYR A 35 -0.77 -11.60 8.02
C TYR A 35 -1.14 -12.80 8.89
N ASP A 36 -0.16 -13.65 9.21
CA ASP A 36 -0.33 -14.81 10.09
C ASP A 36 -0.77 -14.39 11.50
N ASP A 37 -0.05 -13.46 12.13
CA ASP A 37 -0.37 -12.90 13.46
C ASP A 37 -1.78 -12.30 13.51
N TYR A 38 -2.18 -11.59 12.46
CA TYR A 38 -3.53 -11.03 12.36
C TYR A 38 -4.59 -12.14 12.33
N HIS A 39 -4.38 -13.23 11.58
CA HIS A 39 -5.37 -14.30 11.51
C HIS A 39 -5.38 -15.17 12.78
N ALA A 40 -4.20 -15.43 13.36
CA ALA A 40 -4.06 -16.18 14.61
C ALA A 40 -4.70 -15.44 15.80
N SER A 41 -4.50 -14.12 15.91
CA SER A 41 -5.16 -13.30 16.94
C SER A 41 -6.69 -13.24 16.82
N ASN A 42 -7.22 -13.49 15.63
CA ASN A 42 -8.65 -13.63 15.38
C ASN A 42 -9.15 -15.09 15.50
N GLY A 43 -8.29 -16.04 15.88
CA GLY A 43 -8.63 -17.46 16.04
C GLY A 43 -9.01 -18.15 14.74
N LEU A 44 -8.57 -17.63 13.59
CA LEU A 44 -8.89 -18.18 12.27
C LEU A 44 -7.94 -19.31 11.85
N ILE A 45 -6.73 -19.30 12.39
CA ILE A 45 -5.64 -20.25 12.14
C ILE A 45 -4.81 -20.42 13.40
N ASP A 46 -3.96 -21.44 13.41
CA ASP A 46 -2.89 -21.55 14.40
C ASP A 46 -1.73 -20.60 14.03
N ALA A 47 -1.04 -20.07 15.04
CA ALA A 47 0.12 -19.20 14.81
C ALA A 47 1.25 -19.96 14.09
N GLY A 48 1.85 -19.32 13.09
CA GLY A 48 2.88 -19.84 12.22
C GLY A 48 2.37 -20.65 11.02
N GLU A 49 1.05 -20.88 10.88
CA GLU A 49 0.50 -21.76 9.84
C GLU A 49 0.80 -21.23 8.43
N TYR A 50 0.61 -19.93 8.18
CA TYR A 50 0.93 -19.33 6.87
C TYR A 50 2.44 -19.26 6.62
N ALA A 51 3.23 -18.91 7.64
CA ALA A 51 4.68 -18.82 7.49
C ALA A 51 5.28 -20.19 7.12
N LEU A 52 4.84 -21.26 7.82
CA LEU A 52 5.29 -22.62 7.53
C LEU A 52 4.87 -23.08 6.13
N TYR A 53 3.63 -22.79 5.73
CA TYR A 53 3.17 -23.14 4.39
C TYR A 53 3.88 -22.32 3.30
N ALA A 54 4.19 -21.04 3.55
CA ALA A 54 4.99 -20.22 2.64
C ALA A 54 6.41 -20.78 2.48
N TYR A 55 7.03 -21.29 3.54
CA TYR A 55 8.32 -21.95 3.45
C TYR A 55 8.29 -23.20 2.57
N PHE A 56 7.27 -24.05 2.73
CA PHE A 56 7.06 -25.21 1.86
C PHE A 56 6.99 -24.81 0.38
N LEU A 57 6.25 -23.74 0.07
CA LEU A 57 6.12 -23.23 -1.28
C LEU A 57 7.42 -22.61 -1.81
N LEU A 58 8.23 -21.97 -0.97
CA LEU A 58 9.55 -21.47 -1.36
C LEU A 58 10.46 -22.60 -1.82
N GLU A 59 10.55 -23.69 -1.05
CA GLU A 59 11.33 -24.86 -1.42
C GLU A 59 10.82 -25.50 -2.71
N GLU A 60 9.50 -25.68 -2.82
CA GLU A 60 8.89 -26.26 -4.01
C GLU A 60 9.12 -25.40 -5.25
N TRP A 61 8.89 -24.09 -5.17
CA TRP A 61 9.00 -23.18 -6.31
C TRP A 61 10.45 -22.88 -6.69
N SER A 62 11.39 -22.94 -5.75
CA SER A 62 12.82 -22.77 -6.04
C SER A 62 13.39 -23.92 -6.87
N ASN A 63 12.80 -25.11 -6.75
CA ASN A 63 13.21 -26.30 -7.50
C ASN A 63 12.43 -26.50 -8.80
N ARG A 64 11.38 -25.71 -9.06
CA ARG A 64 10.57 -25.79 -10.28
C ARG A 64 11.14 -24.92 -11.39
N VAL A 65 11.03 -25.41 -12.63
CA VAL A 65 11.29 -24.61 -13.83
C VAL A 65 9.97 -24.00 -14.30
N TYR A 66 9.98 -22.71 -14.59
CA TYR A 66 8.83 -22.05 -15.19
C TYR A 66 8.71 -22.45 -16.67
N GLU A 67 7.53 -22.94 -17.06
CA GLU A 67 7.18 -23.26 -18.44
C GLU A 67 5.96 -22.42 -18.85
N GLU A 68 6.11 -21.64 -19.93
CA GLU A 68 5.05 -20.79 -20.45
C GLU A 68 3.82 -21.61 -20.88
N GLY A 69 2.62 -21.11 -20.55
CA GLY A 69 1.35 -21.79 -20.86
C GLY A 69 0.96 -22.92 -19.90
N LYS A 70 1.79 -23.25 -18.90
CA LYS A 70 1.42 -24.17 -17.80
C LYS A 70 1.15 -23.41 -16.50
N PRO A 71 0.14 -23.85 -15.71
CA PRO A 71 -0.13 -23.23 -14.42
C PRO A 71 1.04 -23.49 -13.46
N PHE A 72 1.66 -22.41 -12.98
CA PHE A 72 2.75 -22.50 -12.00
C PHE A 72 2.22 -22.56 -10.56
N PHE A 73 1.22 -21.74 -10.25
CA PHE A 73 0.52 -21.73 -8.96
C PHE A 73 -0.68 -22.68 -9.01
N GLY A 74 -0.83 -23.51 -7.97
CA GLY A 74 -1.90 -24.50 -7.88
C GLY A 74 -3.28 -23.90 -7.66
N ASP A 75 -3.37 -22.78 -6.93
CA ASP A 75 -4.64 -22.12 -6.64
C ASP A 75 -4.48 -20.62 -6.26
N GLN A 76 -5.60 -19.97 -5.92
CA GLN A 76 -5.63 -18.56 -5.48
C GLN A 76 -4.88 -18.31 -4.16
N HIS A 77 -4.72 -19.33 -3.33
CA HIS A 77 -4.05 -19.21 -2.06
C HIS A 77 -2.53 -19.15 -2.25
N GLU A 78 -1.99 -20.00 -3.12
CA GLU A 78 -0.61 -19.90 -3.59
C GLU A 78 -0.31 -18.54 -4.22
N ILE A 79 -1.22 -17.99 -5.03
CA ILE A 79 -1.08 -16.64 -5.61
C ILE A 79 -1.02 -15.56 -4.51
N ARG A 80 -1.83 -15.71 -3.45
CA ARG A 80 -1.81 -14.78 -2.31
C ARG A 80 -0.47 -14.85 -1.57
N ILE A 81 0.04 -16.05 -1.30
CA ILE A 81 1.34 -16.24 -0.66
C ILE A 81 2.47 -15.67 -1.54
N ALA A 82 2.43 -15.94 -2.84
CA ALA A 82 3.37 -15.36 -3.79
C ALA A 82 3.35 -13.83 -3.76
N SER A 83 2.20 -13.21 -3.55
CA SER A 83 2.08 -11.75 -3.40
C SER A 83 2.77 -11.23 -2.14
N PHE A 84 2.65 -11.94 -1.01
CA PHE A 84 3.35 -11.60 0.24
C PHE A 84 4.86 -11.74 0.09
N LEU A 85 5.31 -12.86 -0.49
CA LEU A 85 6.74 -13.10 -0.72
C LEU A 85 7.34 -12.12 -1.75
N LEU A 86 6.57 -11.71 -2.76
CA LEU A 86 7.00 -10.71 -3.74
C LEU A 86 7.20 -9.33 -3.08
N HIS A 87 6.32 -8.95 -2.15
CA HIS A 87 6.44 -7.69 -1.42
C HIS A 87 7.76 -7.59 -0.65
N ASP A 88 8.19 -8.69 -0.04
CA ASP A 88 9.40 -8.76 0.78
C ASP A 88 10.65 -9.21 -0.02
N ASP A 89 10.56 -9.28 -1.35
CA ASP A 89 11.61 -9.78 -2.27
C ASP A 89 12.13 -11.19 -1.96
N LEU A 90 11.27 -12.04 -1.38
CA LEU A 90 11.56 -13.43 -1.05
C LEU A 90 11.10 -14.41 -2.14
N LEU A 91 10.34 -13.94 -3.14
CA LEU A 91 9.79 -14.83 -4.17
C LEU A 91 10.89 -15.33 -5.13
N PRO A 92 11.03 -16.66 -5.35
CA PRO A 92 12.06 -17.22 -6.24
C PRO A 92 11.90 -16.75 -7.69
N GLU A 93 12.99 -16.75 -8.46
CA GLU A 93 13.00 -16.19 -9.82
C GLU A 93 11.94 -16.81 -10.74
N ALA A 94 11.81 -18.14 -10.75
CA ALA A 94 10.81 -18.84 -11.57
C ALA A 94 9.38 -18.42 -11.18
N ALA A 95 9.10 -18.33 -9.89
CA ALA A 95 7.80 -17.90 -9.37
C ALA A 95 7.54 -16.41 -9.67
N ARG A 96 8.55 -15.53 -9.60
CA ARG A 96 8.43 -14.11 -10.00
C ARG A 96 8.05 -13.97 -11.47
N LYS A 97 8.68 -14.73 -12.36
CA LYS A 97 8.36 -14.73 -13.80
C LYS A 97 6.92 -15.20 -14.03
N ALA A 98 6.53 -16.30 -13.40
CA ALA A 98 5.17 -16.82 -13.47
C ALA A 98 4.12 -15.81 -12.95
N PHE A 99 4.41 -15.16 -11.82
CA PHE A 99 3.54 -14.14 -11.21
C PHE A 99 3.37 -12.93 -12.13
N ALA A 100 4.46 -12.45 -12.75
CA ALA A 100 4.40 -11.33 -13.69
C ALA A 100 3.51 -11.64 -14.91
N LEU A 101 3.66 -12.85 -15.48
CA LEU A 101 2.84 -13.28 -16.62
C LEU A 101 1.37 -13.45 -16.24
N LEU A 102 1.08 -14.07 -15.09
CA LEU A 102 -0.27 -14.17 -14.54
C LEU A 102 -0.93 -12.79 -14.38
N MET A 103 -0.19 -11.79 -13.90
CA MET A 103 -0.70 -10.43 -13.77
C MET A 103 -1.02 -9.78 -15.12
N LEU A 104 -0.15 -9.99 -16.13
CA LEU A 104 -0.39 -9.49 -17.49
C LEU A 104 -1.65 -10.12 -18.12
N GLU A 105 -1.79 -11.44 -18.01
CA GLU A 105 -2.97 -12.17 -18.48
C GLU A 105 -4.25 -11.71 -17.75
N THR A 106 -4.18 -11.55 -16.43
CA THR A 106 -5.31 -11.07 -15.63
C THR A 106 -5.74 -9.66 -16.02
N MET A 107 -4.80 -8.77 -16.29
CA MET A 107 -5.10 -7.41 -16.79
C MET A 107 -5.73 -7.44 -18.18
N TYR A 108 -5.25 -8.31 -19.07
CA TYR A 108 -5.84 -8.51 -20.39
C TYR A 108 -7.27 -9.01 -20.29
N ASP A 109 -7.51 -10.09 -19.54
CA ASP A 109 -8.84 -10.68 -19.32
C ASP A 109 -9.83 -9.69 -18.74
N ALA A 110 -9.40 -8.92 -17.76
CA ALA A 110 -10.24 -7.91 -17.14
C ALA A 110 -10.54 -6.74 -18.08
N THR A 111 -9.61 -6.37 -18.97
CA THR A 111 -9.84 -5.38 -20.03
C THR A 111 -10.91 -5.88 -21.00
N GLU A 112 -10.78 -7.12 -21.48
CA GLU A 112 -11.77 -7.78 -22.35
C GLU A 112 -13.16 -7.85 -21.68
N ARG A 113 -13.18 -8.13 -20.37
CA ARG A 113 -14.40 -8.15 -19.56
C ARG A 113 -14.89 -6.78 -19.11
N LYS A 114 -14.23 -5.69 -19.53
CA LYS A 114 -14.55 -4.30 -19.17
C LYS A 114 -14.63 -4.07 -17.66
N VAL A 115 -13.85 -4.82 -16.88
CA VAL A 115 -13.70 -4.61 -15.45
C VAL A 115 -12.92 -3.31 -15.25
N LYS A 116 -13.45 -2.42 -14.41
CA LYS A 116 -12.75 -1.18 -14.05
C LYS A 116 -11.70 -1.49 -13.00
N PHE A 117 -10.44 -1.26 -13.34
CA PHE A 117 -9.38 -1.21 -12.34
C PHE A 117 -9.29 0.19 -11.76
N ASN A 118 -9.07 0.27 -10.45
CA ASN A 118 -8.43 1.45 -9.89
C ASN A 118 -6.95 1.33 -10.27
N PRO A 119 -6.43 2.15 -11.21
CA PRO A 119 -4.99 2.19 -11.41
C PRO A 119 -4.33 2.53 -10.08
N LEU A 120 -3.08 2.11 -9.89
CA LEU A 120 -2.22 2.61 -8.80
C LEU A 120 -2.52 4.08 -8.58
N PHE A 121 -2.79 4.45 -7.33
CA PHE A 121 -3.15 5.81 -6.92
C PHE A 121 -1.92 6.73 -7.05
N ILE A 122 -1.44 6.90 -8.28
CA ILE A 122 -0.48 7.91 -8.65
C ILE A 122 -1.35 9.13 -8.86
N GLU A 123 -1.54 9.93 -7.81
CA GLU A 123 -2.16 11.23 -7.98
C GLU A 123 -1.33 12.01 -9.01
N PRO A 124 -1.86 12.28 -10.22
CA PRO A 124 -1.12 13.11 -11.14
C PRO A 124 -0.92 14.46 -10.46
N PRO A 125 0.26 15.08 -10.58
CA PRO A 125 0.45 16.41 -10.02
C PRO A 125 -0.69 17.31 -10.53
N PRO A 126 -1.35 18.07 -9.64
CA PRO A 126 -2.57 18.79 -9.99
C PRO A 126 -2.33 19.66 -11.22
N ARG A 127 -3.13 19.45 -12.28
CA ARG A 127 -3.01 20.22 -13.52
C ARG A 127 -3.22 21.72 -13.23
N GLY A 128 -2.16 22.51 -13.42
CA GLY A 128 -2.20 23.97 -13.25
C GLY A 128 -0.84 24.57 -12.85
N ARG A 129 -0.81 25.89 -12.63
CA ARG A 129 0.35 26.59 -12.04
C ARG A 129 0.70 25.91 -10.72
N VAL A 130 1.97 25.56 -10.53
CA VAL A 130 2.55 25.14 -9.25
C VAL A 130 2.12 26.17 -8.20
N ARG A 131 1.12 25.83 -7.39
CA ARG A 131 0.74 26.65 -6.25
C ARG A 131 1.76 26.37 -5.17
N ASP A 132 2.53 27.39 -4.82
CA ASP A 132 3.39 27.35 -3.66
C ASP A 132 2.51 27.33 -2.40
N SER A 133 2.13 26.12 -1.99
CA SER A 133 1.21 25.88 -0.88
C SER A 133 1.74 26.50 0.40
N LEU A 134 3.05 26.46 0.63
CA LEU A 134 3.71 27.08 1.78
C LEU A 134 3.47 28.58 1.82
N LYS A 135 3.61 29.29 0.68
CA LYS A 135 3.30 30.73 0.62
C LYS A 135 1.83 31.03 0.89
N GLN A 136 0.91 30.17 0.45
CA GLN A 136 -0.52 30.34 0.70
C GLN A 136 -0.86 30.12 2.18
N TYR A 137 -0.29 29.08 2.81
CA TYR A 137 -0.47 28.81 4.23
C TYR A 137 0.15 29.89 5.11
N ALA A 138 1.33 30.42 4.76
CA ALA A 138 1.94 31.53 5.48
C ALA A 138 1.02 32.77 5.49
N ARG A 139 0.49 33.16 4.33
CA ARG A 139 -0.47 34.28 4.24
C ARG A 139 -1.77 34.01 4.99
N TYR A 140 -2.29 32.78 4.93
CA TYR A 140 -3.47 32.38 5.69
C TYR A 140 -3.26 32.53 7.20
N SER A 141 -2.13 32.04 7.70
CA SER A 141 -1.75 32.14 9.12
C SER A 141 -1.61 33.60 9.56
N GLU A 142 -0.97 34.45 8.75
CA GLU A 142 -0.83 35.88 9.04
C GLU A 142 -2.18 36.61 9.11
N VAL A 143 -3.10 36.32 8.17
CA VAL A 143 -4.47 36.85 8.24
C VAL A 143 -5.18 36.32 9.50
N GLY A 144 -5.02 35.04 9.81
CA GLY A 144 -5.57 34.43 11.03
C GLY A 144 -5.09 35.13 12.31
N ALA A 145 -3.79 35.36 12.44
CA ALA A 145 -3.18 36.03 13.58
C ALA A 145 -3.70 37.45 13.75
N LEU A 146 -3.82 38.23 12.67
CA LEU A 146 -4.39 39.58 12.71
C LEU A 146 -5.86 39.57 13.12
N ARG A 147 -6.62 38.55 12.71
CA ARG A 147 -8.02 38.39 13.12
C ARG A 147 -8.16 38.01 14.59
N VAL A 148 -7.26 37.17 15.12
CA VAL A 148 -7.20 36.87 16.56
C VAL A 148 -6.86 38.12 17.36
N ALA A 149 -5.99 38.98 16.83
CA ALA A 149 -5.67 40.29 17.39
C ALA A 149 -6.80 41.34 17.23
N GLY A 150 -8.00 40.95 16.78
CA GLY A 150 -9.18 41.79 16.72
C GLY A 150 -9.36 42.61 15.44
N GLN A 151 -8.49 42.44 14.42
CA GLN A 151 -8.69 43.12 13.14
C GLN A 151 -9.84 42.52 12.35
N THR A 152 -10.56 43.37 11.60
CA THR A 152 -11.57 42.89 10.65
C THR A 152 -10.90 42.15 9.49
N LEU A 153 -11.60 41.19 8.87
CA LEU A 153 -11.07 40.42 7.74
C LEU A 153 -10.61 41.33 6.58
N LYS A 154 -11.33 42.43 6.34
CA LYS A 154 -10.99 43.42 5.31
C LYS A 154 -9.62 44.04 5.60
N LYS A 155 -9.44 44.60 6.80
CA LYS A 155 -8.19 45.26 7.20
C LYS A 155 -7.02 44.29 7.32
N ALA A 156 -7.27 43.07 7.84
CA ALA A 156 -6.25 42.02 7.89
C ALA A 156 -5.78 41.60 6.48
N SER A 157 -6.71 41.51 5.51
CA SER A 157 -6.37 41.16 4.13
C SER A 157 -5.60 42.27 3.43
N GLU A 158 -5.90 43.54 3.71
CA GLU A 158 -5.18 44.72 3.19
C GLU A 158 -3.72 44.74 3.69
N LEU A 159 -3.50 44.51 4.99
CA LEU A 159 -2.16 44.49 5.59
C LEU A 159 -1.26 43.35 5.07
N VAL A 160 -1.82 42.15 4.93
CA VAL A 160 -1.09 41.00 4.38
C VAL A 160 -0.86 41.17 2.87
N ALA A 161 -1.80 41.78 2.16
CA ALA A 161 -1.65 42.07 0.74
C ALA A 161 -0.48 43.01 0.45
N GLU A 162 -0.33 44.07 1.24
CA GLU A 162 0.79 45.01 1.15
C GLU A 162 2.13 44.31 1.41
N LYS A 163 2.22 43.49 2.47
CA LYS A 163 3.44 42.75 2.82
C LYS A 163 3.88 41.76 1.73
N HIS A 164 2.93 41.13 1.04
CA HIS A 164 3.20 40.07 0.05
C HIS A 164 3.11 40.56 -1.40
N ASN A 165 2.95 41.86 -1.64
CA ASN A 165 2.79 42.47 -2.98
C ASN A 165 1.72 41.77 -3.84
N VAL A 166 0.57 41.49 -3.24
CA VAL A 166 -0.59 40.86 -3.91
C VAL A 166 -1.85 41.68 -3.65
N SER A 167 -2.91 41.45 -4.44
CA SER A 167 -4.16 42.21 -4.22
C SER A 167 -4.87 41.77 -2.92
N PRO A 168 -5.51 42.69 -2.18
CA PRO A 168 -6.33 42.35 -1.00
C PRO A 168 -7.41 41.31 -1.30
N GLU A 169 -7.99 41.36 -2.49
CA GLU A 169 -9.00 40.41 -2.95
C GLU A 169 -8.42 39.01 -3.16
N THR A 170 -7.17 38.90 -3.63
CA THR A 170 -6.44 37.62 -3.72
C THR A 170 -6.27 37.00 -2.33
N ILE A 171 -5.79 37.77 -1.36
CA ILE A 171 -5.62 37.30 0.03
C ILE A 171 -6.95 36.84 0.62
N ARG A 172 -8.02 37.61 0.41
CA ARG A 172 -9.34 37.29 0.92
C ARG A 172 -9.89 35.98 0.33
N ARG A 173 -9.70 35.76 -0.97
CA ARG A 173 -10.11 34.51 -1.65
C ARG A 173 -9.30 33.32 -1.17
N GLU A 174 -7.98 33.46 -1.05
CA GLU A 174 -7.10 32.42 -0.50
C GLU A 174 -7.51 32.06 0.93
N TYR A 175 -7.77 33.08 1.77
CA TYR A 175 -8.18 32.88 3.15
C TYR A 175 -9.50 32.11 3.28
N ASN A 176 -10.54 32.52 2.55
CA ASN A 176 -11.84 31.85 2.59
C ASN A 176 -11.79 30.43 2.06
N ARG A 177 -10.97 30.18 1.03
CA ARG A 177 -10.78 28.86 0.46
C ARG A 177 -10.12 27.91 1.46
N LEU A 178 -8.99 28.29 2.04
CA LEU A 178 -8.28 27.46 3.02
C LEU A 178 -9.12 27.26 4.27
N LYS A 179 -9.84 28.29 4.74
CA LYS A 179 -10.79 28.15 5.85
C LYS A 179 -11.85 27.08 5.56
N LYS A 180 -12.38 27.04 4.33
CA LYS A 180 -13.35 26.03 3.92
C LYS A 180 -12.72 24.63 3.90
N GLU A 181 -11.54 24.49 3.29
CA GLU A 181 -10.81 23.21 3.26
C GLU A 181 -10.55 22.66 4.67
N PHE A 182 -10.12 23.50 5.63
CA PHE A 182 -9.95 23.10 7.03
C PHE A 182 -11.26 22.69 7.72
N LEU A 183 -12.35 23.43 7.49
CA LEU A 183 -13.65 23.12 8.06
C LEU A 183 -14.23 21.81 7.53
N ASP A 184 -14.03 21.54 6.23
CA ASP A 184 -14.47 20.30 5.59
C ASP A 184 -13.65 19.10 6.10
N GLN A 185 -12.34 19.29 6.36
CA GLN A 185 -11.47 18.27 6.97
C GLN A 185 -11.76 17.99 8.45
N SER A 186 -12.22 18.98 9.23
CA SER A 186 -12.57 18.78 10.65
C SER A 186 -13.94 18.12 10.85
N ARG A 187 -14.72 17.93 9.78
CA ARG A 187 -16.06 17.34 9.80
C ARG A 187 -16.10 15.90 9.31
N GLY A 188 -15.03 15.44 8.67
CA GLY A 188 -14.81 14.03 8.32
C GLY A 188 -14.00 13.34 9.42
#